data_AF-A0A238DR37-F1
#
_entry.id   AF-A0A238DR37-F1
#
_cell.length_a   1.000
_cell.length_b   1.000
_cell.length_c   1.000
_cell.angle_alpha   90.00
_cell.angle_beta   90.00
_cell.angle_gamma   90.00
#
_symmetry.space_group_name_H-M   'P 1'
#
loop_
_entity.id
_entity.type
_entity.pdbx_description
1 polymer ?
#
loop_
_entity_poly.entity_id
_entity_poly.type
_entity_poly.pdbx_seq_one_letter_code
_entity_poly.pdbx_strand_id
1 'polypeptide(L)'
;MTFGEAGPVPAQGQIAQQIFWYTAFTADMTKPGLPVVNADGTPEWRMAPGPNGAYWKQGMQNGYQDVGSWTFFANHDANRTAAAWLYAQFVTAKTTSLKKTIVGLTPIRQSDSQSKAMTDLAPKLGGLVEFYRSPARVAWTPTGNNVPDYPKLAQLWWKNVAVAVTGEKTPQQAMDNLATEMDDVMGRLQRAGMAHCAPKLNPKSDPAKWLSDKHAPWKKLANEKPKGETIAYATLLNAWKTGKVR
;
A
#
# COMPACT_ATOMS: atom_id res chain seq x y z
N MET A 1 -2.86 19.53 2.15
CA MET A 1 -3.59 18.46 1.45
C MET A 1 -3.80 17.30 2.40
N THR A 2 -5.04 17.03 2.78
CA THR A 2 -5.43 15.83 3.55
C THR A 2 -5.70 14.64 2.63
N PHE A 3 -5.89 13.44 3.19
CA PHE A 3 -6.25 12.24 2.43
C PHE A 3 -7.50 12.45 1.55
N GLY A 4 -8.55 13.07 2.13
CA GLY A 4 -9.79 13.35 1.41
C GLY A 4 -9.64 14.41 0.31
N GLU A 5 -8.67 15.32 0.45
CA GLU A 5 -8.37 16.32 -0.57
C GLU A 5 -7.55 15.73 -1.72
N ALA A 6 -6.66 14.76 -1.45
CA ALA A 6 -5.79 14.16 -2.47
C ALA A 6 -6.51 13.16 -3.37
N GLY A 7 -7.49 12.42 -2.84
CA GLY A 7 -8.19 11.36 -3.56
C GLY A 7 -8.91 11.80 -4.84
N PRO A 8 -9.65 12.92 -4.85
CA PRO A 8 -10.37 13.39 -6.04
C PRO A 8 -9.49 14.05 -7.11
N VAL A 9 -8.25 14.44 -6.80
CA VAL A 9 -7.38 15.22 -7.70
C VAL A 9 -7.19 14.57 -9.08
N PRO A 10 -6.89 13.26 -9.19
CA PRO A 10 -6.67 12.65 -10.50
C PRO A 10 -7.91 12.69 -11.40
N ALA A 11 -9.13 12.61 -10.82
CA ALA A 11 -10.38 12.67 -11.58
C ALA A 11 -10.61 14.03 -12.27
N GLN A 12 -9.91 15.07 -11.82
CA GLN A 12 -10.02 16.44 -12.33
C GLN A 12 -9.18 16.67 -13.60
N GLY A 13 -8.31 15.72 -13.97
CA GLY A 13 -7.44 15.85 -15.15
C GLY A 13 -6.34 16.89 -15.04
N GLN A 14 -6.04 17.37 -13.82
CA GLN A 14 -5.04 18.42 -13.58
C GLN A 14 -3.62 17.88 -13.37
N ILE A 15 -3.46 16.56 -13.28
CA ILE A 15 -2.17 15.90 -13.07
C ILE A 15 -1.96 14.78 -14.08
N ALA A 16 -0.71 14.60 -14.52
CA ALA A 16 -0.35 13.52 -15.43
C ALA A 16 -0.10 12.19 -14.71
N GLN A 17 0.19 12.23 -13.41
CA GLN A 17 0.53 11.05 -12.61
C GLN A 17 0.25 11.29 -11.13
N GLN A 18 -0.29 10.26 -10.47
CA GLN A 18 -0.32 10.15 -9.02
C GLN A 18 0.52 8.94 -8.60
N ILE A 19 1.49 9.18 -7.71
CA ILE A 19 2.22 8.11 -7.04
C ILE A 19 1.39 7.76 -5.81
N PHE A 20 1.16 6.46 -5.60
CA PHE A 20 0.30 5.90 -4.55
C PHE A 20 -1.20 6.11 -4.82
N TRP A 21 -1.94 5.01 -4.88
CA TRP A 21 -3.34 5.00 -5.28
C TRP A 21 -4.12 4.05 -4.38
N TYR A 22 -5.20 4.53 -3.76
CA TYR A 22 -6.16 3.67 -3.07
C TYR A 22 -7.24 3.23 -4.04
N THR A 23 -7.42 1.92 -4.18
CA THR A 23 -8.43 1.35 -5.09
C THR A 23 -9.83 1.88 -4.81
N ALA A 24 -10.11 2.34 -3.58
CA ALA A 24 -11.34 3.02 -3.18
C ALA A 24 -11.67 4.26 -4.03
N PHE A 25 -10.69 4.96 -4.59
CA PHE A 25 -10.93 6.13 -5.44
C PHE A 25 -11.21 5.78 -6.91
N THR A 26 -11.00 4.51 -7.30
CA THR A 26 -11.11 4.09 -8.71
C THR A 26 -12.53 4.26 -9.24
N ALA A 27 -13.54 3.94 -8.44
CA ALA A 27 -14.93 3.99 -8.89
C ALA A 27 -15.35 5.43 -9.24
N ASP A 28 -14.83 6.41 -8.50
CA ASP A 28 -15.06 7.82 -8.77
C ASP A 28 -14.34 8.29 -10.03
N MET A 29 -13.23 7.66 -10.42
CA MET A 29 -12.46 7.98 -11.63
C MET A 29 -12.97 7.36 -12.92
N THR A 30 -13.97 6.47 -12.83
CA THR A 30 -14.58 5.80 -13.99
C THR A 30 -15.95 6.39 -14.38
N LYS A 31 -16.38 7.47 -13.71
CA LYS A 31 -17.68 8.09 -13.96
C LYS A 31 -17.70 8.77 -15.34
N PRO A 32 -18.71 8.54 -16.18
CA PRO A 32 -18.87 9.26 -17.44
C PRO A 32 -18.93 10.78 -17.24
N GLY A 33 -18.39 11.53 -18.21
CA GLY A 33 -18.40 13.00 -18.20
C GLY A 33 -17.24 13.64 -17.44
N LEU A 34 -16.36 12.86 -16.82
CA LEU A 34 -15.11 13.36 -16.25
C LEU A 34 -14.09 13.68 -17.36
N PRO A 35 -13.21 14.68 -17.14
CA PRO A 35 -12.19 15.05 -18.11
C PRO A 35 -11.13 13.97 -18.36
N VAL A 36 -11.12 12.89 -17.57
CA VAL A 36 -10.18 11.76 -17.68
C VAL A 36 -10.85 10.47 -18.16
N VAL A 37 -12.07 10.58 -18.69
CA VAL A 37 -12.87 9.47 -19.22
C VAL A 37 -13.32 9.84 -20.62
N ASN A 38 -12.96 9.01 -21.60
CA ASN A 38 -13.35 9.18 -23.00
C ASN A 38 -14.88 9.12 -23.15
N ALA A 39 -15.39 9.63 -24.28
CA ALA A 39 -16.81 9.59 -24.61
C ALA A 39 -17.42 8.16 -24.66
N ASP A 40 -16.61 7.14 -24.97
CA ASP A 40 -17.01 5.74 -24.96
C ASP A 40 -17.00 5.09 -23.55
N GLY A 41 -16.63 5.85 -22.52
CA GLY A 41 -16.54 5.43 -21.14
C GLY A 41 -15.25 4.69 -20.77
N THR A 42 -14.26 4.64 -21.66
CA THR A 42 -12.92 4.13 -21.33
C THR A 42 -12.07 5.19 -20.63
N PRO A 43 -11.17 4.83 -19.70
CA PRO A 43 -10.33 5.79 -19.01
C PRO A 43 -9.21 6.31 -19.93
N GLU A 44 -8.85 7.59 -19.79
CA GLU A 44 -7.63 8.18 -20.37
C GLU A 44 -6.38 7.89 -19.53
N TRP A 45 -6.57 7.34 -18.33
CA TRP A 45 -5.52 6.98 -17.39
C TRP A 45 -5.26 5.47 -17.36
N ARG A 46 -4.10 5.08 -16.80
CA ARG A 46 -3.71 3.68 -16.60
C ARG A 46 -3.07 3.48 -15.22
N MET A 47 -3.37 2.35 -14.58
CA MET A 47 -2.64 1.85 -13.42
C MET A 47 -1.37 1.15 -13.89
N ALA A 48 -0.25 1.51 -13.29
CA ALA A 48 1.05 0.90 -13.54
C ALA A 48 1.75 0.62 -12.20
N PRO A 49 2.77 -0.25 -12.18
CA PRO A 49 3.62 -0.40 -11.01
C PRO A 49 4.21 0.95 -10.57
N GLY A 50 4.42 1.11 -9.27
CA GLY A 50 5.05 2.32 -8.74
C GLY A 50 6.46 2.50 -9.30
N PRO A 51 6.93 3.76 -9.41
CA PRO A 51 8.30 4.03 -9.80
C PRO A 51 9.28 3.54 -8.72
N ASN A 52 10.48 3.14 -9.14
CA ASN A 52 11.53 2.68 -8.24
C ASN A 52 12.37 3.85 -7.73
N GLY A 53 12.73 3.83 -6.45
CA GLY A 53 13.70 4.75 -5.87
C GLY A 53 15.14 4.31 -6.08
N ALA A 54 16.11 5.19 -5.80
CA ALA A 54 17.55 4.94 -5.99
C ALA A 54 18.08 3.71 -5.22
N TYR A 55 17.44 3.35 -4.11
CA TYR A 55 17.80 2.21 -3.27
C TYR A 55 17.15 0.89 -3.69
N TRP A 56 16.20 0.92 -4.62
CA TRP A 56 15.47 -0.28 -5.03
C TRP A 56 16.37 -1.23 -5.83
N LYS A 57 16.28 -2.53 -5.54
CA LYS A 57 16.98 -3.60 -6.25
C LYS A 57 15.98 -4.67 -6.69
N GLN A 58 16.31 -5.40 -7.75
CA GLN A 58 15.48 -6.50 -8.24
C GLN A 58 15.15 -7.47 -7.10
N GLY A 59 13.86 -7.79 -6.93
CA GLY A 59 13.36 -8.64 -5.85
C GLY A 59 12.90 -7.90 -4.60
N MET A 60 13.14 -6.58 -4.50
CA MET A 60 12.49 -5.75 -3.48
C MET A 60 11.01 -5.54 -3.81
N GLN A 61 10.22 -5.33 -2.76
CA GLN A 61 8.82 -4.95 -2.89
C GLN A 61 8.68 -3.59 -3.58
N ASN A 62 7.63 -3.44 -4.37
CA ASN A 62 7.33 -2.21 -5.10
C ASN A 62 6.36 -1.29 -4.33
N GLY A 63 5.80 -1.78 -3.24
CA GLY A 63 4.81 -1.11 -2.41
C GLY A 63 4.18 -2.09 -1.42
N TYR A 64 3.09 -1.66 -0.80
CA TYR A 64 2.29 -2.48 0.10
C TYR A 64 0.82 -2.46 -0.31
N GLN A 65 0.05 -3.43 0.17
CA GLN A 65 -1.41 -3.45 0.06
C GLN A 65 -2.02 -3.42 1.44
N ASP A 66 -2.95 -2.49 1.67
CA ASP A 66 -3.78 -2.51 2.87
C ASP A 66 -4.84 -3.60 2.71
N VAL A 67 -4.74 -4.64 3.55
CA VAL A 67 -5.66 -5.77 3.54
C VAL A 67 -6.57 -5.69 4.75
N GLY A 68 -7.85 -5.39 4.51
CA GLY A 68 -8.87 -5.45 5.55
C GLY A 68 -9.01 -6.85 6.12
N SER A 69 -9.16 -6.96 7.44
CA SER A 69 -9.33 -8.23 8.16
C SER A 69 -10.55 -8.16 9.07
N TRP A 70 -11.25 -9.30 9.21
CA TRP A 70 -12.26 -9.47 10.25
C TRP A 70 -11.56 -9.93 11.53
N THR A 71 -11.70 -9.13 12.59
CA THR A 71 -11.12 -9.44 13.90
C THR A 71 -12.24 -9.74 14.89
N PHE A 72 -12.12 -10.86 15.59
CA PHE A 72 -13.06 -11.27 16.64
C PHE A 72 -12.38 -11.15 18.00
N PHE A 73 -13.10 -10.67 19.00
CA PHE A 73 -12.55 -10.52 20.35
C PHE A 73 -12.31 -11.88 20.99
N ALA A 74 -11.12 -12.06 21.57
CA ALA A 74 -10.83 -13.22 22.40
C ALA A 74 -11.73 -13.23 23.63
N ASN A 75 -12.13 -14.42 24.09
CA ASN A 75 -12.94 -14.63 25.30
C ASN A 75 -14.28 -13.89 25.32
N HIS A 76 -14.86 -13.62 24.15
CA HIS A 76 -16.22 -13.08 24.06
C HIS A 76 -17.28 -14.21 24.09
N ASP A 77 -18.55 -13.84 24.24
CA ASP A 77 -19.65 -14.81 24.23
C ASP A 77 -19.62 -15.64 22.94
N ALA A 78 -19.62 -16.97 23.09
CA ALA A 78 -19.41 -17.88 21.99
C ALA A 78 -20.52 -17.76 20.92
N ASN A 79 -21.77 -17.55 21.34
CA ASN A 79 -22.90 -17.42 20.43
C ASN A 79 -22.84 -16.11 19.63
N ARG A 80 -22.49 -14.98 20.28
CA ARG A 80 -22.27 -13.69 19.61
C ARG A 80 -21.09 -13.74 18.64
N THR A 81 -20.00 -14.40 19.05
CA THR A 81 -18.82 -14.58 18.19
C THR A 81 -19.17 -15.42 16.96
N ALA A 82 -19.91 -16.53 17.13
CA ALA A 82 -20.39 -17.34 16.02
C ALA A 82 -21.30 -16.54 15.07
N ALA A 83 -22.22 -15.72 15.60
CA ALA A 83 -23.08 -14.86 14.79
C ALA A 83 -22.27 -13.83 13.97
N ALA A 84 -21.30 -13.16 14.61
CA ALA A 84 -20.40 -12.22 13.92
C ALA A 84 -19.56 -12.93 12.84
N TRP A 85 -19.10 -14.15 13.12
CA TRP A 85 -18.36 -14.96 12.15
C TRP A 85 -19.22 -15.34 10.95
N LEU A 86 -20.46 -15.78 11.15
CA LEU A 86 -21.41 -16.05 10.07
C LEU A 86 -21.69 -14.80 9.23
N TYR A 87 -21.82 -13.64 9.86
CA TYR A 87 -21.98 -12.37 9.15
C TYR A 87 -20.76 -12.02 8.29
N ALA A 88 -19.54 -12.20 8.83
CA ALA A 88 -18.30 -12.00 8.07
C ALA A 88 -18.21 -12.94 6.86
N GLN A 89 -18.59 -14.22 7.04
CA GLN A 89 -18.68 -15.19 5.93
C GLN A 89 -19.69 -14.74 4.88
N PHE A 90 -20.89 -14.29 5.29
CA PHE A 90 -21.91 -13.78 4.38
C PHE A 90 -21.43 -12.55 3.59
N VAL A 91 -20.79 -11.59 4.25
CA VAL A 91 -20.26 -10.36 3.63
C VAL A 91 -19.16 -10.64 2.62
N THR A 92 -18.41 -11.73 2.80
CA THR A 92 -17.31 -12.16 1.94
C THR A 92 -17.68 -13.35 1.06
N ALA A 93 -18.95 -13.78 1.03
CA ALA A 93 -19.41 -14.88 0.21
C ALA A 93 -19.38 -14.51 -1.28
N LYS A 94 -19.19 -15.50 -2.16
CA LYS A 94 -19.06 -15.30 -3.62
C LYS A 94 -20.19 -14.43 -4.23
N THR A 95 -21.42 -14.59 -3.74
CA THR A 95 -22.59 -13.87 -4.27
C THR A 95 -22.62 -12.40 -3.86
N THR A 96 -22.13 -12.05 -2.67
CA THR A 96 -22.13 -10.67 -2.16
C THR A 96 -20.83 -9.93 -2.48
N SER A 97 -19.70 -10.64 -2.47
CA SER A 97 -18.36 -10.06 -2.68
C SER A 97 -18.16 -9.58 -4.12
N LEU A 98 -18.70 -10.27 -5.12
CA LEU A 98 -18.59 -9.84 -6.51
C LEU A 98 -19.28 -8.48 -6.73
N LYS A 99 -20.51 -8.31 -6.23
CA LYS A 99 -21.23 -7.03 -6.34
C LYS A 99 -20.46 -5.92 -5.63
N LYS A 100 -19.90 -6.18 -4.44
CA LYS A 100 -19.06 -5.22 -3.72
C LYS A 100 -17.80 -4.85 -4.50
N THR A 101 -17.11 -5.83 -5.07
CA THR A 101 -15.94 -5.62 -5.92
C THR A 101 -16.29 -4.77 -7.13
N ILE A 102 -17.44 -5.00 -7.78
CA ILE A 102 -17.86 -4.21 -8.95
C ILE A 102 -18.18 -2.76 -8.59
N VAL A 103 -18.83 -2.54 -7.43
CA VAL A 103 -19.26 -1.19 -7.02
C VAL A 103 -18.08 -0.39 -6.43
N GLY A 104 -17.32 -0.99 -5.54
CA GLY A 104 -16.23 -0.32 -4.81
C GLY A 104 -14.85 -0.48 -5.44
N LEU A 105 -14.69 -1.37 -6.43
CA LEU A 105 -13.41 -1.69 -7.07
C LEU A 105 -12.31 -2.09 -6.08
N THR A 106 -12.70 -2.68 -4.96
CA THR A 106 -11.84 -3.21 -3.89
C THR A 106 -11.97 -4.74 -3.87
N PRO A 107 -11.03 -5.48 -4.50
CA PRO A 107 -11.16 -6.93 -4.62
C PRO A 107 -11.01 -7.64 -3.26
N ILE A 108 -11.96 -8.54 -2.97
CA ILE A 108 -11.95 -9.35 -1.73
C ILE A 108 -11.52 -10.79 -2.03
N ARG A 109 -11.99 -11.36 -3.15
CA ARG A 109 -11.76 -12.77 -3.51
C ARG A 109 -11.10 -12.89 -4.87
N GLN A 110 -10.20 -13.87 -4.99
CA GLN A 110 -9.64 -14.29 -6.27
C GLN A 110 -10.75 -14.63 -7.29
N SER A 111 -11.80 -15.32 -6.85
CA SER A 111 -12.91 -15.71 -7.73
C SER A 111 -13.64 -14.52 -8.35
N ASP A 112 -13.66 -13.38 -7.66
CA ASP A 112 -14.32 -12.17 -8.15
C ASP A 112 -13.47 -11.55 -9.25
N SER A 113 -12.16 -11.39 -8.99
CA SER A 113 -11.20 -10.91 -9.97
C SER A 113 -11.17 -11.79 -11.23
N GLN A 114 -11.35 -13.10 -11.12
CA GLN A 114 -11.37 -14.05 -12.24
C GLN A 114 -12.75 -14.19 -12.92
N SER A 115 -13.78 -13.49 -12.44
CA SER A 115 -15.12 -13.62 -13.00
C SER A 115 -15.26 -13.02 -14.41
N LYS A 116 -16.24 -13.52 -15.17
CA LYS A 116 -16.61 -12.93 -16.47
C LYS A 116 -17.00 -11.45 -16.32
N ALA A 117 -17.73 -11.10 -15.27
CA ALA A 117 -18.13 -9.72 -15.02
C ALA A 117 -16.92 -8.76 -14.92
N MET A 118 -15.84 -9.19 -14.27
CA MET A 118 -14.60 -8.39 -14.23
C MET A 118 -13.87 -8.38 -15.58
N THR A 119 -13.95 -9.43 -16.38
CA THR A 119 -13.45 -9.41 -17.77
C THR A 119 -14.19 -8.40 -18.62
N ASP A 120 -15.52 -8.36 -18.53
CA ASP A 120 -16.36 -7.43 -19.29
C ASP A 120 -16.12 -5.98 -18.86
N LEU A 121 -15.79 -5.75 -17.58
CA LEU A 121 -15.47 -4.42 -17.04
C LEU A 121 -14.02 -3.97 -17.28
N ALA A 122 -13.08 -4.90 -17.50
CA ALA A 122 -11.65 -4.59 -17.58
C ALA A 122 -11.29 -3.40 -18.50
N PRO A 123 -11.88 -3.25 -19.71
CA PRO A 123 -11.58 -2.11 -20.58
C PRO A 123 -11.87 -0.74 -19.97
N LYS A 124 -12.75 -0.67 -18.95
CA LYS A 124 -13.16 0.56 -18.27
C LYS A 124 -12.40 0.83 -16.97
N LEU A 125 -11.51 -0.07 -16.55
CA LEU A 125 -10.86 -0.03 -15.23
C LEU A 125 -9.35 0.23 -15.30
N GLY A 126 -8.86 0.69 -16.45
CA GLY A 126 -7.53 1.27 -16.58
C GLY A 126 -6.38 0.35 -16.16
N GLY A 127 -6.52 -0.97 -16.25
CA GLY A 127 -5.47 -1.92 -15.84
C GLY A 127 -5.66 -2.56 -14.45
N LEU A 128 -6.69 -2.17 -13.69
CA LEU A 128 -6.97 -2.73 -12.36
C LEU A 128 -7.13 -4.26 -12.40
N VAL A 129 -7.94 -4.76 -13.36
CA VAL A 129 -8.25 -6.19 -13.47
C VAL A 129 -6.99 -6.96 -13.85
N GLU A 130 -6.23 -6.45 -14.82
CA GLU A 130 -4.97 -7.01 -15.27
C GLU A 130 -3.95 -7.07 -14.13
N PHE A 131 -3.80 -5.99 -13.36
CA PHE A 131 -2.91 -5.94 -12.21
C PHE A 131 -3.27 -7.03 -11.19
N TYR A 132 -4.53 -7.09 -10.77
CA TYR A 132 -5.00 -8.09 -9.80
C TYR A 132 -5.04 -9.51 -10.35
N ARG A 133 -4.98 -9.73 -11.67
CA ARG A 133 -4.79 -11.07 -12.26
C ARG A 133 -3.31 -11.44 -12.44
N SER A 134 -2.41 -10.46 -12.38
CA SER A 134 -0.98 -10.66 -12.63
C SER A 134 -0.20 -11.03 -11.35
N PRO A 135 1.02 -11.57 -11.49
CA PRO A 135 1.94 -11.77 -10.37
C PRO A 135 2.41 -10.46 -9.73
N ALA A 136 2.26 -9.32 -10.40
CA ALA A 136 2.71 -8.03 -9.88
C ALA A 136 2.05 -7.69 -8.54
N ARG A 137 0.79 -8.07 -8.31
CA ARG A 137 0.13 -7.90 -7.01
C ARG A 137 0.86 -8.57 -5.85
N VAL A 138 1.57 -9.67 -6.10
CA VAL A 138 2.31 -10.40 -5.06
C VAL A 138 3.59 -9.64 -4.71
N ALA A 139 4.20 -8.93 -5.66
CA ALA A 139 5.35 -8.06 -5.40
C ALA A 139 5.02 -6.83 -4.52
N TRP A 140 3.74 -6.62 -4.22
CA TRP A 140 3.23 -5.59 -3.32
C TRP A 140 2.78 -6.15 -1.96
N THR A 141 3.09 -7.42 -1.66
CA THR A 141 2.71 -8.12 -0.43
C THR A 141 3.90 -8.97 0.06
N PRO A 142 4.10 -9.18 1.37
CA PRO A 142 3.34 -8.65 2.51
C PRO A 142 3.73 -7.22 2.92
N THR A 143 2.85 -6.53 3.64
CA THR A 143 3.07 -5.18 4.21
C THR A 143 4.14 -5.15 5.32
N GLY A 144 4.63 -6.33 5.74
CA GLY A 144 5.61 -6.49 6.81
C GLY A 144 4.97 -7.02 8.10
N ASN A 145 5.79 -7.13 9.15
CA ASN A 145 5.32 -7.56 10.47
C ASN A 145 4.75 -6.38 11.25
N ASN A 146 3.63 -6.59 11.95
CA ASN A 146 3.11 -5.60 12.88
C ASN A 146 4.09 -5.37 14.03
N VAL A 147 4.22 -4.11 14.45
CA VAL A 147 5.02 -3.70 15.60
C VAL A 147 4.14 -3.49 16.84
N PRO A 148 4.64 -3.76 18.06
CA PRO A 148 3.98 -3.39 19.30
C PRO A 148 3.56 -1.91 19.32
N ASP A 149 2.34 -1.65 19.79
CA ASP A 149 1.77 -0.29 19.94
C ASP A 149 1.86 0.58 18.66
N TYR A 150 1.61 -0.04 17.49
CA TYR A 150 1.51 0.67 16.21
C TYR A 150 0.66 1.95 16.27
N PRO A 151 -0.52 1.99 16.94
CA PRO A 151 -1.31 3.23 17.02
C PRO A 151 -0.53 4.42 17.58
N LYS A 152 0.34 4.20 18.56
CA LYS A 152 1.18 5.25 19.13
C LYS A 152 2.35 5.60 18.22
N LEU A 153 3.02 4.60 17.65
CA LEU A 153 4.15 4.80 16.74
C LEU A 153 3.75 5.55 15.46
N ALA A 154 2.56 5.27 14.91
CA ALA A 154 2.04 5.91 13.71
C ALA A 154 1.84 7.42 13.89
N GLN A 155 1.50 7.89 15.09
CA GLN A 155 1.37 9.33 15.37
C GLN A 155 2.72 10.05 15.32
N LEU A 156 3.80 9.38 15.73
CA LEU A 156 5.16 9.92 15.67
C LEU A 156 5.62 10.13 14.22
N TRP A 157 5.21 9.24 13.31
CA TRP A 157 5.52 9.36 11.88
C TRP A 157 5.03 10.69 11.31
N TRP A 158 3.74 11.02 11.50
CA TRP A 158 3.15 12.23 10.94
C TRP A 158 3.82 13.52 11.46
N LYS A 159 4.09 13.55 12.78
CA LYS A 159 4.82 14.65 13.41
C LYS A 159 6.20 14.88 12.79
N ASN A 160 6.98 13.82 12.61
CA ASN A 160 8.37 13.94 12.13
C ASN A 160 8.47 14.11 10.61
N VAL A 161 7.55 13.53 9.82
CA VAL A 161 7.54 13.76 8.37
C VAL A 161 7.17 15.20 8.04
N ALA A 162 6.24 15.82 8.79
CA ALA A 162 5.83 17.19 8.55
C ALA A 162 7.03 18.17 8.55
N VAL A 163 7.90 18.08 9.56
CA VAL A 163 9.08 18.97 9.68
C VAL A 163 10.14 18.73 8.60
N ALA A 164 10.19 17.54 8.00
CA ALA A 164 11.03 17.29 6.83
C ALA A 164 10.44 17.89 5.54
N VAL A 165 9.13 17.73 5.35
CA VAL A 165 8.43 18.20 4.14
C VAL A 165 8.35 19.73 4.08
N THR A 166 8.23 20.39 5.24
CA THR A 166 8.25 21.87 5.33
C THR A 166 9.66 22.46 5.29
N GLY A 167 10.71 21.62 5.32
CA GLY A 167 12.10 22.07 5.31
C GLY A 167 12.63 22.60 6.64
N GLU A 168 11.86 22.48 7.73
CA GLU A 168 12.31 22.86 9.08
C GLU A 168 13.50 22.00 9.55
N LYS A 169 13.51 20.72 9.19
CA LYS A 169 14.61 19.79 9.43
C LYS A 169 15.03 19.11 8.14
N THR A 170 16.29 18.71 8.07
CA THR A 170 16.73 17.79 7.01
C THR A 170 16.02 16.44 7.15
N PRO A 171 15.84 15.67 6.04
CA PRO A 171 15.26 14.33 6.11
C PRO A 171 15.97 13.42 7.12
N GLN A 172 17.30 13.50 7.20
CA GLN A 172 18.08 12.72 8.17
C GLN A 172 17.72 13.09 9.61
N GLN A 173 17.74 14.38 9.95
CA GLN A 173 17.39 14.84 11.31
C GLN A 173 15.95 14.47 11.70
N ALA A 174 15.01 14.52 10.77
CA ALA A 174 13.63 14.10 11.01
C ALA A 174 13.53 12.59 11.29
N MET A 175 14.24 11.76 10.52
CA MET A 175 14.27 10.31 10.72
C MET A 175 15.02 9.92 12.01
N ASP A 176 16.09 10.63 12.36
CA ASP A 176 16.84 10.39 13.62
C ASP A 176 15.97 10.71 14.86
N ASN A 177 15.21 11.81 14.81
CA ASN A 177 14.26 12.17 15.87
C ASN A 177 13.15 11.13 15.96
N LEU A 178 12.58 10.72 14.81
CA LEU A 178 11.56 9.68 14.78
C LEU A 178 12.06 8.37 15.39
N ALA A 179 13.26 7.91 15.00
CA ALA A 179 13.86 6.69 15.52
C ALA A 179 14.03 6.76 17.04
N THR A 180 14.50 7.90 17.55
CA THR A 180 14.65 8.14 19.00
C THR A 180 13.30 8.08 19.73
N GLU A 181 12.27 8.75 19.21
CA GLU A 181 10.94 8.75 19.82
C GLU A 181 10.28 7.36 19.78
N MET A 182 10.48 6.61 18.69
CA MET A 182 10.03 5.22 18.57
C MET A 182 10.74 4.31 19.58
N ASP A 183 12.06 4.43 19.72
CA ASP A 183 12.85 3.71 20.72
C ASP A 183 12.38 4.03 22.15
N ASP A 184 12.02 5.27 22.45
CA ASP A 184 11.50 5.65 23.77
C ASP A 184 10.15 4.97 24.08
N VAL A 185 9.26 4.86 23.07
CA VAL A 185 8.00 4.11 23.19
C VAL A 185 8.27 2.63 23.42
N MET A 186 9.08 2.03 22.55
CA MET A 186 9.38 0.61 22.58
C MET A 186 10.16 0.20 23.83
N GLY A 187 11.07 1.06 24.29
CA GLY A 187 11.84 0.85 25.52
C GLY A 187 10.97 0.91 26.78
N ARG A 188 9.94 1.76 26.80
CA ARG A 188 8.93 1.73 27.87
C ARG A 188 8.14 0.42 27.86
N LEU A 189 7.71 -0.04 26.68
CA LEU A 189 7.00 -1.32 26.54
C LEU A 189 7.86 -2.51 26.96
N GLN A 190 9.14 -2.51 26.59
CA GLN A 190 10.10 -3.53 27.04
C GLN A 190 10.19 -3.58 28.57
N ARG A 191 10.30 -2.42 29.24
CA ARG A 191 10.38 -2.36 30.71
C ARG A 191 9.09 -2.77 31.40
N ALA A 192 7.95 -2.35 30.86
CA ALA A 192 6.64 -2.71 31.40
C ALA A 192 6.34 -4.21 31.20
N GLY A 193 6.88 -4.81 30.16
CA GLY A 193 6.55 -6.17 29.72
C GLY A 193 5.24 -6.22 28.96
N MET A 194 5.07 -7.28 28.16
CA MET A 194 3.83 -7.59 27.44
C MET A 194 3.56 -9.07 27.54
N ALA A 195 2.27 -9.46 27.56
CA ALA A 195 1.87 -10.88 27.56
C ALA A 195 2.40 -11.64 26.34
N HIS A 196 2.45 -10.98 25.18
CA HIS A 196 2.98 -11.53 23.94
C HIS A 196 3.93 -10.55 23.27
N CYS A 197 5.05 -11.07 22.77
CA CYS A 197 5.98 -10.34 21.88
C CYS A 197 6.43 -8.98 22.42
N ALA A 198 6.81 -8.91 23.70
CA ALA A 198 7.41 -7.71 24.28
C ALA A 198 8.65 -7.30 23.45
N PRO A 199 8.79 -6.02 23.08
CA PRO A 199 9.92 -5.58 22.29
C PRO A 199 11.23 -5.73 23.07
N LYS A 200 12.32 -5.97 22.35
CA LYS A 200 13.68 -5.98 22.88
C LYS A 200 14.55 -5.06 22.05
N LEU A 201 14.90 -3.91 22.62
CA LEU A 201 15.79 -2.95 22.02
C LEU A 201 17.22 -3.47 22.01
N ASN A 202 17.91 -3.23 20.90
CA ASN A 202 19.34 -3.40 20.81
C ASN A 202 20.05 -2.30 21.62
N PRO A 203 21.26 -2.57 22.14
CA PRO A 203 22.12 -1.50 22.66
C PRO A 203 22.37 -0.45 21.58
N LYS A 204 22.45 0.82 21.98
CA LYS A 204 22.84 1.90 21.05
C LYS A 204 24.22 1.59 20.47
N SER A 205 24.35 1.72 19.15
CA SER A 205 25.60 1.51 18.44
C SER A 205 25.71 2.47 17.26
N ASP A 206 26.91 2.64 16.75
CA ASP A 206 27.15 3.37 15.50
C ASP A 206 26.33 2.74 14.35
N PRO A 207 25.59 3.54 13.54
CA PRO A 207 24.88 3.07 12.36
C PRO A 207 25.76 2.28 11.38
N ALA A 208 27.04 2.60 11.27
CA ALA A 208 27.99 1.92 10.38
C ALA A 208 28.10 0.40 10.65
N LYS A 209 27.72 -0.06 11.85
CA LYS A 209 27.61 -1.48 12.18
C LYS A 209 26.48 -2.20 11.41
N TRP A 210 25.42 -1.47 11.07
CA TRP A 210 24.20 -2.01 10.44
C TRP A 210 24.14 -1.71 8.95
N LEU A 211 24.67 -0.54 8.53
CA LEU A 211 24.62 -0.09 7.15
C LEU A 211 25.55 -0.92 6.26
N SER A 212 24.99 -1.44 5.16
CA SER A 212 25.69 -2.34 4.23
C SER A 212 25.49 -1.89 2.78
N ASP A 213 26.46 -2.21 1.92
CA ASP A 213 26.36 -2.08 0.46
C ASP A 213 25.87 -3.39 -0.20
N LYS A 214 25.82 -4.49 0.58
CA LYS A 214 25.42 -5.83 0.13
C LYS A 214 23.97 -6.18 0.48
N HIS A 215 23.45 -5.68 1.61
CA HIS A 215 22.06 -5.88 2.03
C HIS A 215 21.48 -4.62 2.71
N ALA A 216 20.15 -4.56 2.87
CA ALA A 216 19.54 -3.53 3.70
C ALA A 216 19.87 -3.76 5.20
N PRO A 217 19.94 -2.71 6.04
CA PRO A 217 19.83 -1.28 5.72
C PRO A 217 20.99 -0.78 4.86
N TRP A 218 20.70 0.01 3.82
CA TRP A 218 21.71 0.41 2.82
C TRP A 218 22.59 1.57 3.28
N LYS A 219 23.89 1.52 2.99
CA LYS A 219 24.77 2.70 3.06
C LYS A 219 24.27 3.77 2.09
N LYS A 220 24.57 5.03 2.43
CA LYS A 220 24.30 6.17 1.56
C LYS A 220 24.91 5.97 0.17
N LEU A 221 24.11 6.15 -0.88
CA LEU A 221 24.58 6.06 -2.25
C LEU A 221 25.35 7.32 -2.65
N ALA A 222 26.30 7.19 -3.57
CA ALA A 222 26.96 8.33 -4.19
C ALA A 222 25.98 9.20 -4.99
N ASN A 223 24.93 8.59 -5.55
CA ASN A 223 23.85 9.28 -6.25
C ASN A 223 22.47 8.76 -5.80
N GLU A 224 21.78 9.54 -4.98
CA GLU A 224 20.41 9.25 -4.51
C GLU A 224 19.33 9.88 -5.41
N LYS A 225 19.73 10.59 -6.47
CA LYS A 225 18.85 11.25 -7.44
C LYS A 225 19.26 10.86 -8.88
N PRO A 226 19.24 9.56 -9.22
CA PRO A 226 19.48 9.14 -10.59
C PRO A 226 18.44 9.76 -11.54
N LYS A 227 18.81 9.89 -12.81
CA LYS A 227 17.87 10.34 -13.85
C LYS A 227 16.72 9.35 -13.94
N GLY A 228 15.48 9.86 -13.97
CA GLY A 228 14.30 9.03 -14.16
C GLY A 228 14.31 8.30 -15.50
N GLU A 229 13.81 7.06 -15.50
CA GLU A 229 13.64 6.22 -16.68
C GLU A 229 12.17 5.92 -16.91
N THR A 230 11.74 5.91 -18.16
CA THR A 230 10.38 5.58 -18.56
C THR A 230 10.32 4.20 -19.21
N ILE A 231 9.21 3.49 -19.03
CA ILE A 231 8.95 2.22 -19.70
C ILE A 231 7.63 2.31 -20.46
N ALA A 232 7.58 1.73 -21.66
CA ALA A 232 6.34 1.62 -22.41
C ALA A 232 5.35 0.73 -21.68
N TYR A 233 4.09 1.18 -21.53
CA TYR A 233 3.06 0.42 -20.82
C TYR A 233 2.80 -0.97 -21.43
N ALA A 234 2.89 -1.08 -22.76
CA ALA A 234 2.75 -2.37 -23.46
C ALA A 234 3.78 -3.41 -23.00
N THR A 235 5.00 -2.99 -22.65
CA THR A 235 6.03 -3.87 -22.11
C THR A 235 5.61 -4.43 -20.75
N LEU A 236 5.05 -3.59 -19.87
CA LEU A 236 4.52 -4.02 -18.57
C LEU A 236 3.36 -5.01 -18.72
N LEU A 237 2.40 -4.72 -19.62
CA LEU A 237 1.29 -5.62 -19.90
C LEU A 237 1.75 -6.98 -20.42
N ASN A 238 2.74 -7.01 -21.31
CA ASN A 238 3.29 -8.25 -21.85
C ASN A 238 4.01 -9.07 -20.76
N ALA A 239 4.73 -8.41 -19.86
CA ALA A 239 5.31 -9.08 -18.70
C ALA A 239 4.23 -9.74 -17.84
N TRP A 240 3.15 -9.02 -17.54
CA TRP A 240 2.05 -9.54 -16.72
C TRP A 240 1.34 -10.73 -17.38
N LYS A 241 1.08 -10.65 -18.69
CA LYS A 241 0.50 -11.75 -19.47
C LYS A 241 1.39 -12.99 -19.50
N THR A 242 2.70 -12.81 -19.45
CA THR A 242 3.69 -13.91 -19.43
C THR A 242 4.09 -14.36 -18.02
N GLY A 243 3.35 -13.92 -16.99
CA GLY A 243 3.58 -14.34 -15.62
C GLY A 243 4.80 -13.70 -14.95
N LYS A 244 5.26 -12.55 -15.43
CA LYS A 244 6.36 -11.77 -14.85
C LYS A 244 5.85 -10.50 -14.19
N VAL A 245 6.59 -10.00 -13.20
CA VAL A 245 6.28 -8.74 -12.50
C VAL A 245 6.60 -7.52 -13.37
N ARG A 246 7.63 -7.63 -14.22
CA ARG A 246 8.12 -6.62 -15.16
C ARG A 246 8.82 -7.29 -16.34
#